data_AF-A0AAV5H1I0-F1
#
_entry.id   AF-A0AAV5H1I0-F1
#
_cell.length_a   1.000
_cell.length_b   1.000
_cell.length_c   1.000
_cell.angle_alpha   90.00
_cell.angle_beta   90.00
_cell.angle_gamma   90.00
#
_symmetry.space_group_name_H-M   'P 1'
#
loop_
_entity.id
_entity.type
_entity.pdbx_description
1 polymer ?
#
loop_
_entity_poly.entity_id
_entity_poly.type
_entity_poly.pdbx_seq_one_letter_code
_entity_poly.pdbx_strand_id
1 'polypeptide(L)'
;MLKKLLKHEWKETWRIPALSCAIMIILTLVSVICFVRMDPPANANELNAGAFVLMMFYVLTISCVSVIVSIYVAIRFYRNLYTDEGYLMHTLPVTARQLILSKLIVGGIWYFLVTVLSLWAILIILIFGVPVMVIGDFDMSLSVVISYAKEYSHALFGMSLPAFSIFNFFYFLVSAVSNVLIVYGAVSLGQLFSKHKVMASILCYIGVTILIQTVTSLAMTPYLTKMIITQVGSPQGPGIPDFMGVFMRNTYIITFVACILTGIGCYVLSEYLMKKQLNLD
;
A
#
# COMPACT_ATOMS: atom_id res chain seq x y z
N MET A 1 -26.03 7.77 -15.73
CA MET A 1 -25.89 6.30 -15.52
C MET A 1 -24.80 5.94 -14.51
N LEU A 2 -23.62 6.59 -14.55
CA LEU A 2 -22.50 6.34 -13.64
C LEU A 2 -22.83 6.34 -12.13
N LYS A 3 -23.68 7.27 -11.65
CA LYS A 3 -24.14 7.27 -10.24
C LYS A 3 -24.88 5.99 -9.83
N LYS A 4 -25.67 5.39 -10.74
CA LYS A 4 -26.39 4.14 -10.47
C LYS A 4 -25.42 2.97 -10.40
N LEU A 5 -24.42 2.94 -11.29
CA LEU A 5 -23.34 1.96 -11.30
C LEU A 5 -22.53 2.02 -9.99
N LEU A 6 -22.08 3.21 -9.57
CA LEU A 6 -21.35 3.38 -8.32
C LEU A 6 -22.13 2.88 -7.10
N LYS A 7 -23.43 3.18 -7.02
CA LYS A 7 -24.28 2.72 -5.91
C LYS A 7 -24.39 1.18 -5.88
N HIS A 8 -24.52 0.56 -7.05
CA HIS A 8 -24.58 -0.88 -7.19
C HIS A 8 -23.25 -1.54 -6.78
N GLU A 9 -22.15 -1.07 -7.39
CA GLU A 9 -20.80 -1.54 -7.08
C GLU A 9 -20.49 -1.43 -5.59
N TRP A 10 -20.82 -0.31 -4.96
CA TRP A 10 -20.62 -0.13 -3.52
C TRP A 10 -21.39 -1.17 -2.69
N LYS A 11 -22.67 -1.37 -2.98
CA LYS A 11 -23.56 -2.29 -2.25
C LYS A 11 -23.08 -3.76 -2.34
N GLU A 12 -22.42 -4.11 -3.42
CA GLU A 12 -21.87 -5.46 -3.59
C GLU A 12 -20.44 -5.58 -3.06
N THR A 13 -19.65 -4.52 -3.10
CA THR A 13 -18.22 -4.58 -2.73
C THR A 13 -18.02 -4.52 -1.23
N TRP A 14 -18.85 -3.76 -0.50
CA TRP A 14 -18.49 -3.29 0.84
C TRP A 14 -18.17 -4.40 1.86
N ARG A 15 -18.81 -5.58 1.76
CA ARG A 15 -18.76 -6.61 2.82
C ARG A 15 -17.35 -7.12 3.11
N ILE A 16 -16.62 -7.54 2.08
CA ILE A 16 -15.33 -8.21 2.25
C ILE A 16 -14.22 -7.22 2.68
N PRO A 17 -14.04 -6.07 2.01
CA PRO A 17 -13.10 -5.04 2.46
C PRO A 17 -13.46 -4.49 3.84
N ALA A 18 -14.73 -4.23 4.15
CA ALA A 18 -15.14 -3.78 5.49
C ALA A 18 -14.80 -4.82 6.56
N LEU A 19 -15.05 -6.10 6.30
CA LEU A 19 -14.70 -7.19 7.20
C LEU A 19 -13.18 -7.28 7.40
N SER A 20 -12.39 -7.09 6.33
CA SER A 20 -10.92 -7.04 6.44
C SER A 20 -10.44 -5.87 7.30
N CYS A 21 -11.07 -4.69 7.17
CA CYS A 21 -10.80 -3.54 8.04
C CYS A 21 -11.17 -3.83 9.50
N ALA A 22 -12.33 -4.44 9.74
CA ALA A 22 -12.76 -4.81 11.09
C ALA A 22 -11.79 -5.79 11.75
N ILE A 23 -11.33 -6.81 11.00
CA ILE A 23 -10.32 -7.76 11.47
C ILE A 23 -9.01 -7.04 11.82
N MET A 24 -8.53 -6.12 10.98
CA MET A 24 -7.32 -5.34 11.30
C MET A 24 -7.47 -4.54 12.59
N ILE A 25 -8.60 -3.88 12.80
CA ILE A 25 -8.86 -3.11 14.04
C ILE A 25 -8.80 -4.05 15.25
N ILE A 26 -9.52 -5.18 15.20
CA ILE A 26 -9.56 -6.15 16.30
C ILE A 26 -8.16 -6.69 16.60
N LEU A 27 -7.42 -7.12 15.57
CA LEU A 27 -6.08 -7.66 15.75
C LEU A 27 -5.10 -6.62 16.28
N THR A 28 -5.22 -5.36 15.86
CA THR A 28 -4.41 -4.25 16.41
C THR A 28 -4.70 -4.04 17.89
N LEU A 29 -5.97 -4.02 18.29
CA LEU A 29 -6.36 -3.87 19.69
C LEU A 29 -5.89 -5.05 20.55
N VAL A 30 -6.01 -6.28 20.04
CA VAL A 30 -5.50 -7.48 20.72
C VAL A 30 -3.99 -7.40 20.89
N SER A 31 -3.25 -7.03 19.84
CA SER A 31 -1.79 -6.86 19.91
C SER A 31 -1.38 -5.78 20.93
N VAL A 32 -2.10 -4.66 21.00
CA VAL A 32 -1.85 -3.63 22.02
C VAL A 32 -2.06 -4.18 23.43
N ILE A 33 -3.15 -4.92 23.67
CA ILE A 33 -3.40 -5.54 24.97
C ILE A 33 -2.25 -6.50 25.32
N CYS A 34 -1.77 -7.29 24.37
CA CYS A 34 -0.64 -8.18 24.60
C CYS A 34 0.64 -7.40 24.94
N PHE A 35 0.97 -6.33 24.20
CA PHE A 35 2.15 -5.52 24.48
C PHE A 35 2.09 -4.86 25.85
N VAL A 36 0.96 -4.27 26.24
CA VAL A 36 0.78 -3.62 27.55
C VAL A 36 0.87 -4.61 28.72
N ARG A 37 0.67 -5.91 28.49
CA ARG A 37 0.77 -6.96 29.52
C ARG A 37 2.13 -7.64 29.57
N MET A 38 3.02 -7.34 28.63
CA MET A 38 4.37 -7.87 28.63
C MET A 38 5.27 -6.95 29.45
N ASP A 39 6.14 -7.56 30.25
CA ASP A 39 7.15 -6.81 31.00
C ASP A 39 8.22 -6.25 30.05
N PRO A 40 8.67 -5.00 30.24
CA PRO A 40 9.78 -4.45 29.48
C PRO A 40 11.09 -5.21 29.77
N PRO A 41 12.09 -5.14 28.89
CA PRO A 41 13.38 -5.80 29.11
C PRO A 41 14.06 -5.24 30.36
N ALA A 42 14.68 -6.12 31.14
CA ALA A 42 15.33 -5.75 32.41
C ALA A 42 16.54 -4.82 32.21
N ASN A 43 17.23 -4.95 31.07
CA ASN A 43 18.35 -4.12 30.68
C ASN A 43 18.07 -3.46 29.32
N ALA A 44 18.50 -2.21 29.15
CA ALA A 44 18.33 -1.47 27.89
C ALA A 44 19.07 -2.09 26.67
N ASN A 45 20.02 -3.00 26.92
CA ASN A 45 20.74 -3.73 25.89
C ASN A 45 20.12 -5.10 25.56
N GLU A 46 19.07 -5.49 26.28
CA GLU A 46 18.36 -6.76 26.08
C GLU A 46 17.09 -6.54 25.28
N LEU A 47 16.84 -7.46 24.34
CA LEU A 47 15.63 -7.47 23.54
C LEU A 47 14.58 -8.33 24.23
N ASN A 48 13.36 -7.81 24.40
CA ASN A 48 12.24 -8.67 24.76
C ASN A 48 11.85 -9.56 23.56
N ALA A 49 12.33 -10.80 23.57
CA ALA A 49 12.10 -11.76 22.49
C ALA A 49 10.60 -12.04 22.25
N GLY A 50 9.77 -12.05 23.30
CA GLY A 50 8.33 -12.25 23.18
C GLY A 50 7.64 -11.11 22.44
N ALA A 51 7.98 -9.86 22.81
CA ALA A 51 7.48 -8.67 22.13
C ALA A 51 7.95 -8.61 20.66
N PHE A 52 9.20 -8.98 20.40
CA PHE A 52 9.74 -9.02 19.03
C PHE A 52 9.01 -10.03 18.14
N VAL A 53 8.76 -11.25 18.63
CA VAL A 53 8.02 -12.27 17.89
C VAL A 53 6.58 -11.81 17.62
N LEU A 54 5.92 -11.19 18.61
CA LEU A 54 4.56 -10.67 18.44
C LEU A 54 4.52 -9.54 17.40
N MET A 55 5.51 -8.64 17.40
CA MET A 55 5.67 -7.59 16.40
C MET A 55 5.82 -8.20 14.98
N MET A 56 6.64 -9.24 14.82
CA MET A 56 6.81 -9.92 13.53
C MET A 56 5.49 -10.54 13.02
N PHE A 57 4.77 -11.28 13.88
CA PHE A 57 3.46 -11.82 13.52
C PHE A 57 2.46 -10.73 13.14
N TYR A 58 2.51 -9.59 13.82
CA TYR A 58 1.64 -8.48 13.51
C TYR A 58 1.95 -7.84 12.15
N VAL A 59 3.24 -7.64 11.81
CA VAL A 59 3.64 -7.15 10.48
C VAL A 59 3.19 -8.10 9.37
N LEU A 60 3.27 -9.43 9.60
CA LEU A 60 2.74 -10.44 8.69
C LEU A 60 1.22 -10.34 8.54
N THR A 61 0.51 -10.02 9.62
CA THR A 61 -0.96 -9.86 9.62
C THR A 61 -1.40 -8.68 8.74
N ILE A 62 -0.77 -7.50 8.89
CA ILE A 62 -1.04 -6.33 8.02
C ILE A 62 -0.78 -6.69 6.56
N SER A 63 0.34 -7.37 6.29
CA SER A 63 0.72 -7.78 4.94
C SER A 63 -0.32 -8.73 4.34
N CYS A 64 -0.79 -9.71 5.13
CA CYS A 64 -1.83 -10.66 4.73
C CYS A 64 -3.14 -9.95 4.35
N VAL A 65 -3.59 -8.97 5.15
CA VAL A 65 -4.82 -8.23 4.84
C VAL A 65 -4.70 -7.45 3.54
N SER A 66 -3.55 -6.82 3.28
CA SER A 66 -3.30 -6.12 2.01
C SER A 66 -3.38 -7.06 0.81
N VAL A 67 -2.81 -8.27 0.94
CA VAL A 67 -2.89 -9.32 -0.09
C VAL A 67 -4.32 -9.81 -0.31
N ILE A 68 -5.09 -10.06 0.76
CA ILE A 68 -6.49 -10.50 0.69
C ILE A 68 -7.35 -9.47 -0.06
N VAL A 69 -7.20 -8.18 0.25
CA VAL A 69 -7.94 -7.10 -0.44
C VAL A 69 -7.56 -7.07 -1.93
N SER A 70 -6.29 -7.26 -2.24
CA SER A 70 -5.80 -7.29 -3.63
C SER A 70 -6.35 -8.46 -4.42
N ILE A 71 -6.34 -9.66 -3.85
CA ILE A 71 -6.93 -10.85 -4.45
C ILE A 71 -8.44 -10.66 -4.64
N TYR A 72 -9.14 -10.10 -3.65
CA TYR A 72 -10.57 -9.86 -3.74
C TYR A 72 -10.92 -8.91 -4.91
N VAL A 73 -10.18 -7.80 -5.06
CA VAL A 73 -10.37 -6.87 -6.16
C VAL A 73 -10.07 -7.53 -7.51
N ALA A 74 -9.05 -8.39 -7.59
CA ALA A 74 -8.72 -9.15 -8.79
C ALA A 74 -9.85 -10.11 -9.21
N ILE A 75 -10.34 -10.92 -8.26
CA ILE A 75 -11.43 -11.89 -8.51
C ILE A 75 -12.71 -11.15 -8.93
N ARG A 76 -13.04 -10.06 -8.24
CA ARG A 76 -14.22 -9.25 -8.54
C ARG A 76 -14.12 -8.64 -9.93
N PHE A 77 -12.95 -8.13 -10.31
CA PHE A 77 -12.75 -7.57 -11.65
C PHE A 77 -12.85 -8.64 -12.73
N TYR A 78 -12.22 -9.80 -12.53
CA TYR A 78 -12.29 -10.93 -13.44
C TYR A 78 -13.73 -11.41 -13.66
N ARG A 79 -14.46 -11.72 -12.57
CA ARG A 79 -15.85 -12.19 -12.66
C ARG A 79 -16.76 -11.19 -13.37
N ASN A 80 -16.70 -9.92 -12.99
CA ASN A 80 -17.62 -8.92 -13.52
C ASN A 80 -17.42 -8.57 -14.99
N LEU A 81 -16.25 -8.81 -15.58
CA LEU A 81 -15.94 -8.40 -16.96
C LEU A 81 -15.63 -9.56 -17.90
N TYR A 82 -15.06 -10.66 -17.39
CA TYR A 82 -14.51 -11.74 -18.21
C TYR A 82 -15.20 -13.09 -17.97
N THR A 83 -16.35 -13.11 -17.29
CA THR A 83 -17.20 -14.31 -17.18
C THR A 83 -18.59 -14.04 -17.75
N ASP A 84 -19.54 -14.96 -17.59
CA ASP A 84 -20.92 -14.83 -18.09
C ASP A 84 -21.62 -13.54 -17.62
N GLU A 85 -21.28 -13.06 -16.41
CA GLU A 85 -21.73 -11.77 -15.88
C GLU A 85 -21.23 -10.58 -16.75
N GLY A 86 -20.03 -10.72 -17.32
CA GLY A 86 -19.39 -9.78 -18.25
C GLY A 86 -20.15 -9.65 -19.58
N TYR A 87 -20.75 -10.74 -20.09
CA TYR A 87 -21.53 -10.70 -21.33
C TYR A 87 -22.76 -9.77 -21.20
N LEU A 88 -23.47 -9.83 -20.06
CA LEU A 88 -24.55 -8.88 -19.77
C LEU A 88 -24.02 -7.44 -19.58
N MET A 89 -22.84 -7.29 -19.00
CA MET A 89 -22.24 -5.98 -18.75
C MET A 89 -21.81 -5.27 -20.04
N HIS A 90 -21.36 -6.04 -21.04
CA HIS A 90 -20.98 -5.52 -22.35
C HIS A 90 -22.16 -5.22 -23.29
N THR A 91 -23.36 -5.73 -22.98
CA THR A 91 -24.59 -5.46 -23.76
C THR A 91 -25.41 -4.27 -23.23
N LEU A 92 -25.05 -3.74 -22.05
CA LEU A 92 -25.63 -2.49 -21.55
C LEU A 92 -25.20 -1.30 -22.42
N PRO A 93 -26.04 -0.25 -22.60
CA PRO A 93 -25.70 0.97 -23.33
C PRO A 93 -24.74 1.87 -22.52
N VAL A 94 -23.67 1.28 -21.99
CA VAL A 94 -22.68 1.89 -21.12
C VAL A 94 -21.30 1.63 -21.72
N THR A 95 -20.52 2.69 -21.91
CA THR A 95 -19.16 2.56 -22.45
C THR A 95 -18.25 1.77 -21.50
N ALA A 96 -17.35 0.93 -22.02
CA ALA A 96 -16.36 0.20 -21.21
C ALA A 96 -15.57 1.12 -20.24
N ARG A 97 -15.28 2.36 -20.65
CA ARG A 97 -14.64 3.37 -19.80
C ARG A 97 -15.42 3.66 -18.51
N GLN A 98 -16.74 3.82 -18.60
CA GLN A 98 -17.59 4.11 -17.44
C GLN A 98 -17.63 2.92 -16.46
N LEU A 99 -17.51 1.70 -16.98
CA LEU A 99 -17.53 0.46 -16.20
C LEU A 99 -16.21 0.24 -15.45
N ILE A 100 -15.08 0.46 -16.12
CA ILE A 100 -13.76 0.46 -15.47
C ILE A 100 -13.71 1.56 -14.41
N LEU A 101 -14.15 2.79 -14.75
CA LEU A 101 -14.11 3.92 -13.81
C LEU A 101 -14.99 3.69 -12.58
N SER A 102 -16.18 3.11 -12.72
CA SER A 102 -17.03 2.84 -11.55
C SER A 102 -16.38 1.85 -10.59
N LYS A 103 -15.74 0.80 -11.12
CA LYS A 103 -15.03 -0.20 -10.30
C LYS A 103 -13.75 0.37 -9.70
N LEU A 104 -13.02 1.18 -10.46
CA LEU A 104 -11.82 1.87 -10.02
C LEU A 104 -12.10 2.84 -8.88
N ILE A 105 -13.18 3.62 -8.95
CA ILE A 105 -13.55 4.56 -7.86
C ILE A 105 -13.88 3.79 -6.59
N VAL A 106 -14.75 2.77 -6.67
CA VAL A 106 -15.15 1.98 -5.50
C VAL A 106 -13.97 1.21 -4.92
N GLY A 107 -13.19 0.52 -5.77
CA GLY A 107 -11.98 -0.19 -5.37
C GLY A 107 -10.92 0.74 -4.78
N GLY A 108 -10.70 1.89 -5.40
CA GLY A 108 -9.75 2.91 -4.95
C GLY A 108 -10.11 3.48 -3.57
N ILE A 109 -11.39 3.74 -3.31
CA ILE A 109 -11.85 4.16 -1.97
C ILE A 109 -11.56 3.08 -0.93
N TRP A 110 -11.85 1.81 -1.23
CA TRP A 110 -11.56 0.71 -0.30
C TRP A 110 -10.07 0.53 -0.04
N TYR A 111 -9.24 0.58 -1.09
CA TYR A 111 -7.78 0.55 -0.94
C TYR A 111 -7.28 1.73 -0.11
N PHE A 112 -7.78 2.94 -0.36
CA PHE A 112 -7.42 4.12 0.41
C PHE A 112 -7.77 3.92 1.90
N LEU A 113 -8.98 3.45 2.22
CA LEU A 113 -9.39 3.15 3.60
C LEU A 113 -8.48 2.10 4.25
N VAL A 114 -8.13 1.02 3.53
CA VAL A 114 -7.21 -0.02 4.03
C VAL A 114 -5.83 0.58 4.29
N THR A 115 -5.31 1.43 3.40
CA THR A 115 -4.00 2.09 3.61
C THR A 115 -4.01 3.02 4.80
N VAL A 116 -5.04 3.88 4.96
CA VAL A 116 -5.18 4.77 6.12
C VAL A 116 -5.27 3.97 7.41
N LEU A 117 -6.05 2.89 7.41
CA LEU A 117 -6.18 2.03 8.57
C LEU A 117 -4.87 1.30 8.90
N SER A 118 -4.11 0.86 7.89
CA SER A 118 -2.79 0.24 8.10
C SER A 118 -1.79 1.22 8.73
N LEU A 119 -1.81 2.50 8.34
CA LEU A 119 -0.94 3.52 8.93
C LEU A 119 -1.31 3.78 10.39
N TRP A 120 -2.61 3.88 10.69
CA TRP A 120 -3.10 4.00 12.05
C TRP A 120 -2.65 2.81 12.91
N ALA A 121 -2.75 1.60 12.37
CA ALA A 121 -2.29 0.36 13.01
C ALA A 121 -0.79 0.38 13.31
N ILE A 122 0.02 0.77 12.33
CA ILE A 122 1.48 0.92 12.49
C ILE A 122 1.82 1.96 13.55
N LEU A 123 1.15 3.12 13.55
CA LEU A 123 1.37 4.18 14.55
C LEU A 123 1.06 3.71 15.97
N ILE A 124 -0.04 2.99 16.16
CA ILE A 124 -0.42 2.44 17.47
C ILE A 124 0.63 1.47 17.97
N ILE A 125 1.11 0.58 17.12
CA ILE A 125 2.08 -0.43 17.56
C ILE A 125 3.48 0.13 17.69
N LEU A 126 3.81 1.22 16.98
CA LEU A 126 5.00 1.99 17.27
C LEU A 126 4.95 2.56 18.70
N ILE A 127 3.80 3.11 19.11
CA ILE A 127 3.60 3.68 20.45
C ILE A 127 3.65 2.61 21.56
N PHE A 128 2.95 1.49 21.40
CA PHE A 128 2.82 0.48 22.47
C PHE A 128 3.82 -0.68 22.38
N GLY A 129 4.29 -1.03 21.18
CA GLY A 129 5.14 -2.19 20.96
C GLY A 129 6.63 -1.90 21.08
N VAL A 130 7.10 -0.74 20.59
CA VAL A 130 8.53 -0.39 20.60
C VAL A 130 9.10 -0.22 22.01
N PRO A 131 8.43 0.48 22.95
CA PRO A 131 8.95 0.62 24.32
C PRO A 131 9.17 -0.74 25.00
N VAL A 132 8.19 -1.64 24.87
CA VAL A 132 8.25 -3.00 25.44
C VAL A 132 9.30 -3.87 24.77
N MET A 133 9.66 -3.59 23.50
CA MET A 133 10.66 -4.35 22.76
C MET A 133 12.10 -3.91 23.09
N VAL A 134 12.37 -2.61 23.18
CA VAL A 134 13.74 -2.05 23.19
C VAL A 134 13.95 -0.98 24.27
N ILE A 135 12.93 -0.18 24.61
CA ILE A 135 13.13 1.09 25.31
C ILE A 135 12.36 1.11 26.65
N GLY A 136 12.77 0.31 27.63
CA GLY A 136 12.37 0.39 29.06
C GLY A 136 11.01 1.03 29.39
N ASP A 137 10.95 1.85 30.44
CA ASP A 137 9.77 2.65 30.81
C ASP A 137 9.67 3.97 30.01
N PHE A 138 9.98 3.94 28.71
CA PHE A 138 9.88 5.14 27.87
C PHE A 138 8.43 5.34 27.41
N ASP A 139 7.74 6.31 28.02
CA ASP A 139 6.37 6.65 27.64
C ASP A 139 6.36 7.34 26.26
N MET A 140 6.16 6.52 25.21
CA MET A 140 6.05 6.99 23.83
C MET A 140 4.62 7.49 23.55
N SER A 141 4.18 8.49 24.31
CA SER A 141 2.88 9.12 24.07
C SER A 141 2.81 9.80 22.70
N LEU A 142 1.59 9.96 22.16
CA LEU A 142 1.36 10.56 20.84
C LEU A 142 1.98 11.97 20.71
N SER A 143 1.96 12.77 21.78
CA SER A 143 2.55 14.11 21.81
C SER A 143 4.06 14.07 21.65
N VAL A 144 4.72 13.12 22.30
CA VAL A 144 6.16 12.86 22.19
C VAL A 144 6.50 12.43 20.76
N VAL A 145 5.76 11.48 20.18
CA VAL A 145 5.99 11.07 18.79
C VAL A 145 5.87 12.25 17.83
N ILE A 146 4.88 13.13 18.02
CA ILE A 146 4.69 14.32 17.17
C ILE A 146 5.82 15.34 17.38
N SER A 147 6.28 15.56 18.62
CA SER A 147 7.37 16.51 18.90
C SER A 147 8.68 16.04 18.28
N TYR A 148 9.03 14.75 18.46
CA TYR A 148 10.20 14.13 17.82
C TYR A 148 10.08 14.16 16.30
N ALA A 149 8.92 13.80 15.75
CA ALA A 149 8.71 13.85 14.30
C ALA A 149 8.85 15.28 13.75
N LYS A 150 8.44 16.31 14.51
CA LYS A 150 8.58 17.71 14.10
C LYS A 150 10.03 18.17 14.14
N GLU A 151 10.72 17.89 15.24
CA GLU A 151 12.13 18.27 15.47
C GLU A 151 13.06 17.61 14.44
N TYR A 152 12.90 16.30 14.22
CA TYR A 152 13.72 15.52 13.30
C TYR A 152 13.13 15.39 11.90
N SER A 153 12.07 16.14 11.55
CA SER A 153 11.37 16.02 10.25
C SER A 153 12.30 16.21 9.06
N HIS A 154 13.19 17.19 9.11
CA HIS A 154 14.14 17.46 8.03
C HIS A 154 15.20 16.35 7.91
N ALA A 155 15.65 15.78 9.03
CA ALA A 155 16.63 14.70 9.04
C ALA A 155 16.02 13.36 8.61
N LEU A 156 14.77 13.08 9.00
CA LEU A 156 14.07 11.83 8.68
C LEU A 156 13.44 11.82 7.29
N PHE A 157 12.75 12.90 6.90
CA PHE A 157 11.94 12.94 5.68
C PHE A 157 12.49 13.89 4.61
N GLY A 158 13.47 14.73 4.94
CA GLY A 158 14.06 15.71 4.00
C GLY A 158 13.18 16.91 3.70
N MET A 159 12.09 17.08 4.43
CA MET A 159 11.12 18.16 4.30
C MET A 159 10.46 18.44 5.65
N SER A 160 9.79 19.58 5.78
CA SER A 160 9.07 19.91 7.01
C SER A 160 7.90 18.95 7.24
N LEU A 161 7.55 18.70 8.51
CA LEU A 161 6.46 17.79 8.87
C LEU A 161 5.13 18.09 8.16
N PRO A 162 4.66 19.37 8.06
CA PRO A 162 3.43 19.68 7.32
C PRO A 162 3.53 19.35 5.83
N ALA A 163 4.67 19.65 5.20
CA ALA A 163 4.89 19.34 3.79
C ALA A 163 4.89 17.83 3.55
N PHE A 164 5.53 17.07 4.43
CA PHE A 164 5.52 15.62 4.41
C PHE A 164 4.10 15.05 4.54
N SER A 165 3.31 15.53 5.51
CA SER A 165 1.94 15.06 5.71
C SER A 165 1.05 15.30 4.48
N ILE A 166 1.14 16.49 3.86
CA ILE A 166 0.37 16.83 2.65
C ILE A 166 0.81 15.95 1.47
N PHE A 167 2.12 15.82 1.25
CA PHE A 167 2.65 14.96 0.19
C PHE A 167 2.19 13.51 0.35
N ASN A 168 2.30 12.98 1.57
CA ASN A 168 1.95 11.60 1.88
C ASN A 168 0.45 11.32 1.67
N PHE A 169 -0.42 12.29 1.99
CA PHE A 169 -1.85 12.18 1.72
C PHE A 169 -2.15 12.01 0.22
N PHE A 170 -1.54 12.84 -0.64
CA PHE A 170 -1.71 12.69 -2.09
C PHE A 170 -1.05 11.41 -2.62
N TYR A 171 0.11 11.04 -2.08
CA TYR A 171 0.79 9.80 -2.41
C TYR A 171 -0.12 8.59 -2.14
N PHE A 172 -0.77 8.50 -0.99
CA PHE A 172 -1.69 7.39 -0.70
C PHE A 172 -2.92 7.39 -1.58
N LEU A 173 -3.47 8.56 -1.91
CA LEU A 173 -4.61 8.65 -2.82
C LEU A 173 -4.25 8.10 -4.22
N VAL A 174 -3.12 8.53 -4.77
CA VAL A 174 -2.62 8.07 -6.08
C VAL A 174 -2.23 6.60 -6.03
N SER A 175 -1.55 6.17 -4.97
CA SER A 175 -1.13 4.79 -4.77
C SER A 175 -2.33 3.84 -4.66
N ALA A 176 -3.40 4.22 -3.97
CA ALA A 176 -4.62 3.43 -3.88
C ALA A 176 -5.25 3.18 -5.27
N VAL A 177 -5.32 4.22 -6.10
CA VAL A 177 -5.81 4.09 -7.49
C VAL A 177 -4.85 3.26 -8.34
N SER A 178 -3.55 3.48 -8.22
CA SER A 178 -2.52 2.75 -8.98
C SER A 178 -2.51 1.26 -8.66
N ASN A 179 -2.66 0.87 -7.39
CA ASN A 179 -2.70 -0.54 -6.99
C ASN A 179 -3.88 -1.28 -7.63
N VAL A 180 -5.07 -0.66 -7.65
CA VAL A 180 -6.25 -1.22 -8.33
C VAL A 180 -5.98 -1.36 -9.83
N LEU A 181 -5.35 -0.35 -10.45
CA LEU A 181 -5.02 -0.38 -11.88
C LEU A 181 -4.00 -1.44 -12.24
N ILE A 182 -2.99 -1.68 -11.40
CA ILE A 182 -2.02 -2.76 -11.61
C ILE A 182 -2.72 -4.12 -11.61
N VAL A 183 -3.64 -4.34 -10.67
CA VAL A 183 -4.47 -5.55 -10.63
C VAL A 183 -5.29 -5.68 -11.92
N TYR A 184 -5.94 -4.61 -12.37
CA TYR A 184 -6.76 -4.62 -13.58
C TYR A 184 -5.90 -4.91 -14.83
N GLY A 185 -4.76 -4.23 -14.96
CA GLY A 185 -3.83 -4.42 -16.05
C GLY A 185 -3.28 -5.85 -16.09
N ALA A 186 -2.95 -6.43 -14.94
CA ALA A 186 -2.49 -7.81 -14.85
C ALA A 186 -3.58 -8.82 -15.25
N VAL A 187 -4.83 -8.62 -14.80
CA VAL A 187 -5.95 -9.49 -15.20
C VAL A 187 -6.24 -9.37 -16.69
N SER A 188 -6.24 -8.15 -17.24
CA SER A 188 -6.43 -7.92 -18.68
C SER A 188 -5.30 -8.53 -19.51
N LEU A 189 -4.04 -8.42 -19.08
CA LEU A 189 -2.90 -9.09 -19.72
C LEU A 189 -3.04 -10.61 -19.72
N GLY A 190 -3.50 -11.19 -18.61
CA GLY A 190 -3.72 -12.63 -18.52
C GLY A 190 -4.77 -13.18 -19.49
N GLN A 191 -5.69 -12.34 -19.97
CA GLN A 191 -6.71 -12.75 -20.96
C GLN A 191 -6.15 -12.92 -22.38
N LEU A 192 -4.94 -12.43 -22.65
CA LEU A 192 -4.28 -12.63 -23.94
C LEU A 192 -3.87 -14.10 -24.16
N PHE A 193 -3.75 -14.88 -23.09
CA PHE A 193 -3.40 -16.29 -23.17
C PHE A 193 -4.62 -17.15 -23.49
N SER A 194 -4.46 -18.12 -24.38
CA SER A 194 -5.56 -19.00 -24.80
C SER A 194 -5.91 -20.08 -23.77
N LYS A 195 -4.97 -20.48 -22.91
CA LYS A 195 -5.16 -21.48 -21.84
C LYS A 195 -4.74 -20.94 -20.48
N HIS A 196 -5.41 -21.39 -19.43
CA HIS A 196 -5.15 -21.02 -18.02
C HIS A 196 -5.09 -19.50 -17.75
N LYS A 197 -6.07 -18.74 -18.29
CA LYS A 197 -6.17 -17.27 -18.19
C LYS A 197 -5.99 -16.73 -16.76
N VAL A 198 -6.49 -17.44 -15.75
CA VAL A 198 -6.34 -17.07 -14.34
C VAL A 198 -4.88 -17.18 -13.87
N MET A 199 -4.20 -18.29 -14.18
CA MET A 199 -2.79 -18.48 -13.82
C MET A 199 -1.89 -17.48 -14.56
N ALA A 200 -2.19 -17.22 -15.83
CA ALA A 200 -1.49 -16.21 -16.62
C ALA A 200 -1.66 -14.80 -16.00
N SER A 201 -2.85 -14.47 -15.51
CA SER A 201 -3.10 -13.19 -14.81
C SER A 201 -2.25 -13.04 -13.54
N ILE A 202 -2.12 -14.12 -12.75
CA ILE A 202 -1.29 -14.13 -11.54
C ILE A 202 0.19 -13.92 -11.90
N LEU A 203 0.68 -14.63 -12.92
CA LEU A 203 2.06 -14.47 -13.40
C LEU A 203 2.31 -13.07 -13.97
N CYS A 204 1.34 -12.49 -14.67
CA CYS A 204 1.43 -11.11 -15.16
C CYS A 204 1.48 -10.11 -14.00
N TYR A 205 0.70 -10.31 -12.93
CA TYR A 205 0.76 -9.46 -11.74
C TYR A 205 2.15 -9.52 -11.08
N ILE A 206 2.70 -10.72 -10.90
CA ILE A 206 4.05 -10.92 -10.36
C ILE A 206 5.09 -10.25 -11.27
N GLY A 207 5.01 -10.48 -12.59
CA GLY A 207 5.93 -9.89 -13.56
C GLY A 207 5.89 -8.36 -13.56
N VAL A 208 4.70 -7.76 -13.59
CA VAL A 208 4.52 -6.30 -13.55
C VAL A 208 5.05 -5.73 -12.24
N THR A 209 4.75 -6.34 -11.10
CA THR A 209 5.23 -5.84 -9.79
C THR A 209 6.75 -5.98 -9.64
N ILE A 210 7.38 -7.06 -10.12
CA ILE A 210 8.84 -7.21 -10.17
C ILE A 210 9.45 -6.13 -11.08
N LEU A 211 8.88 -5.88 -12.26
CA LEU A 211 9.35 -4.83 -13.16
C LEU A 211 9.27 -3.45 -12.49
N ILE A 212 8.16 -3.14 -11.82
CA ILE A 212 8.01 -1.87 -11.10
C ILE A 212 9.05 -1.75 -9.97
N GLN A 213 9.26 -2.82 -9.19
CA GLN A 213 10.24 -2.82 -8.10
C GLN A 213 11.68 -2.70 -8.60
N THR A 214 12.04 -3.38 -9.69
CA THR A 214 13.37 -3.29 -10.29
C THR A 214 13.63 -1.90 -10.88
N VAL A 215 12.68 -1.33 -11.62
CA VAL A 215 12.79 0.03 -12.18
C VAL A 215 12.90 1.07 -11.07
N THR A 216 12.07 0.99 -10.03
CA THR A 216 12.14 1.93 -8.90
C THR A 216 13.47 1.77 -8.14
N SER A 217 13.91 0.55 -7.84
CA SER A 217 15.21 0.28 -7.20
C SER A 217 16.40 0.83 -8.01
N LEU A 218 16.41 0.63 -9.33
CA LEU A 218 17.43 1.18 -10.23
C LEU A 218 17.41 2.72 -10.23
N ALA A 219 16.23 3.34 -10.24
CA ALA A 219 16.10 4.79 -10.15
C ALA A 219 16.64 5.36 -8.82
N MET A 220 16.62 4.57 -7.75
CA MET A 220 17.17 4.94 -6.43
C MET A 220 18.70 4.78 -6.33
N THR A 221 19.29 3.92 -7.16
CA THR A 221 20.72 3.57 -7.13
C THR A 221 21.66 4.80 -7.18
N PRO A 222 21.50 5.82 -8.06
CA PRO A 222 22.41 6.97 -8.09
C PRO A 222 22.39 7.80 -6.79
N TYR A 223 21.28 7.81 -6.05
CA TYR A 223 21.21 8.49 -4.76
C TYR A 223 21.95 7.71 -3.67
N LEU A 224 21.90 6.38 -3.72
CA LEU A 224 22.71 5.50 -2.85
C LEU A 224 24.21 5.62 -3.20
N THR A 225 24.57 5.73 -4.46
CA THR A 225 25.98 5.93 -4.86
C THR A 225 26.48 7.30 -4.41
N LYS A 226 25.67 8.36 -4.55
CA LYS A 226 25.99 9.69 -4.03
C LYS A 226 26.21 9.67 -2.51
N MET A 227 25.41 8.88 -1.77
CA MET A 227 25.58 8.65 -0.33
C MET A 227 26.94 8.01 0.03
N ILE A 228 27.41 7.04 -0.76
CA ILE A 228 28.74 6.41 -0.54
C ILE A 228 29.88 7.39 -0.84
N ILE A 229 29.72 8.24 -1.85
CA ILE A 229 30.76 9.18 -2.28
C ILE A 229 30.89 10.37 -1.31
N THR A 230 29.79 10.86 -0.73
CA THR A 230 29.79 12.03 0.16
C THR A 230 29.85 11.68 1.66
N GLN A 231 30.65 10.68 2.05
CA GLN A 231 30.86 10.21 3.44
C GLN A 231 31.46 11.27 4.42
N VAL A 232 31.02 12.54 4.37
CA VAL A 232 31.51 13.64 5.22
C VAL A 232 30.32 14.52 5.64
N GLY A 233 29.56 14.04 6.61
CA GLY A 233 28.55 14.83 7.30
C GLY A 233 28.36 14.23 8.69
N SER A 234 28.92 14.90 9.71
CA SER A 234 28.72 14.56 11.12
C SER A 234 27.23 14.44 11.43
N PRO A 235 26.78 13.47 12.25
CA PRO A 235 25.36 13.30 12.56
C PRO A 235 24.73 14.59 13.11
N GLN A 236 23.71 15.13 12.44
CA GLN A 236 22.80 16.10 13.05
C GLN A 236 21.89 15.37 14.05
N GLY A 237 22.25 15.38 15.33
CA GLY A 237 21.45 14.76 16.39
C GLY A 237 21.62 13.24 16.47
N PRO A 238 20.64 12.48 17.02
CA PRO A 238 20.83 11.19 17.65
C PRO A 238 21.14 10.07 16.63
N GLY A 239 22.35 10.07 16.08
CA GLY A 239 22.84 9.05 15.15
C GLY A 239 22.17 9.04 13.77
N ILE A 240 21.38 10.06 13.40
CA ILE A 240 20.75 10.14 12.08
C ILE A 240 21.75 10.74 11.09
N PRO A 241 22.10 10.03 10.00
CA PRO A 241 23.02 10.57 9.01
C PRO A 241 22.40 11.76 8.25
N ASP A 242 23.19 12.82 8.01
CA ASP A 242 22.74 14.05 7.33
C ASP A 242 22.14 13.82 5.93
N PHE A 243 22.55 12.75 5.25
CA PHE A 243 22.03 12.39 3.93
C PHE A 243 20.65 11.72 3.99
N MET A 244 20.22 11.20 5.14
CA MET A 244 19.00 10.40 5.29
C MET A 244 17.77 11.16 4.79
N GLY A 245 17.64 12.43 5.18
CA GLY A 245 16.51 13.26 4.76
C GLY A 245 16.48 13.46 3.24
N VAL A 246 17.61 13.80 2.63
CA VAL A 246 17.69 13.98 1.17
C VAL A 246 17.38 12.69 0.43
N PHE A 247 17.91 11.55 0.92
CA PHE A 247 17.61 10.24 0.38
C PHE A 247 16.11 9.94 0.46
N MET A 248 15.50 10.05 1.64
CA MET A 248 14.08 9.78 1.86
C MET A 248 13.17 10.67 0.99
N ARG A 249 13.45 11.98 0.93
CA ARG A 249 12.69 12.89 0.04
C ARG A 249 12.73 12.43 -1.41
N ASN A 250 13.90 12.09 -1.93
CA ASN A 250 14.03 11.66 -3.31
C ASN A 250 13.34 10.31 -3.54
N THR A 251 13.39 9.39 -2.56
CA THR A 251 12.64 8.14 -2.57
C THR A 251 11.15 8.39 -2.72
N TYR A 252 10.58 9.25 -1.88
CA TYR A 252 9.16 9.58 -1.92
C TYR A 252 8.74 10.20 -3.26
N ILE A 253 9.56 11.09 -3.83
CA ILE A 253 9.26 11.72 -5.13
C ILE A 253 9.31 10.67 -6.26
N ILE A 254 10.34 9.82 -6.29
CA ILE A 254 10.52 8.81 -7.35
C ILE A 254 9.41 7.77 -7.29
N THR A 255 9.07 7.28 -6.10
CA THR A 255 7.97 6.32 -5.95
C THR A 255 6.63 6.94 -6.31
N PHE A 256 6.39 8.21 -5.97
CA PHE A 256 5.18 8.92 -6.39
C PHE A 256 5.07 9.03 -7.91
N VAL A 257 6.14 9.44 -8.59
CA VAL A 257 6.17 9.51 -10.06
C VAL A 257 5.98 8.13 -10.67
N ALA A 258 6.64 7.09 -10.12
CA ALA A 258 6.47 5.72 -10.57
C ALA A 258 5.02 5.23 -10.42
N CYS A 259 4.35 5.53 -9.31
CA CYS A 259 2.92 5.23 -9.12
C CYS A 259 2.04 5.89 -10.19
N ILE A 260 2.29 7.16 -10.52
CA ILE A 260 1.52 7.85 -11.56
C ILE A 260 1.75 7.18 -12.93
N LEU A 261 3.00 6.95 -13.30
CA LEU A 261 3.36 6.36 -14.60
C LEU A 261 2.80 4.95 -14.75
N THR A 262 2.92 4.12 -13.71
CA THR A 262 2.42 2.74 -13.71
C THR A 262 0.90 2.68 -13.72
N GLY A 263 0.23 3.55 -12.95
CA GLY A 263 -1.23 3.70 -12.99
C GLY A 263 -1.73 4.06 -14.39
N ILE A 264 -1.15 5.11 -15.01
CA ILE A 264 -1.51 5.52 -16.38
C ILE A 264 -1.26 4.39 -17.37
N GLY A 265 -0.08 3.75 -17.32
CA GLY A 265 0.27 2.64 -18.21
C GLY A 265 -0.71 1.48 -18.11
N CYS A 266 -1.05 1.06 -16.88
CA CYS A 266 -1.99 -0.04 -16.66
C CYS A 266 -3.43 0.32 -17.07
N TYR A 267 -3.84 1.58 -16.90
CA TYR A 267 -5.16 2.05 -17.36
C TYR A 267 -5.27 1.99 -18.89
N VAL A 268 -4.29 2.56 -19.59
CA VAL A 268 -4.25 2.56 -21.06
C VAL A 268 -4.21 1.13 -21.60
N LEU A 269 -3.38 0.27 -20.98
CA LEU A 269 -3.30 -1.14 -21.33
C LEU A 269 -4.65 -1.86 -21.16
N SER A 270 -5.30 -1.70 -20.01
CA SER A 270 -6.61 -2.32 -19.72
C SER A 270 -7.68 -1.85 -20.71
N GLU A 271 -7.73 -0.53 -20.99
CA GLU A 271 -8.69 0.03 -21.94
C GLU A 271 -8.44 -0.48 -23.37
N TYR A 272 -7.18 -0.55 -23.79
CA TYR A 272 -6.79 -1.04 -25.11
C TYR A 272 -7.18 -2.51 -25.31
N LEU A 273 -6.86 -3.35 -24.33
CA LEU A 273 -7.15 -4.79 -24.39
C LEU A 273 -8.66 -5.06 -24.39
N MET A 274 -9.44 -4.35 -23.58
CA MET A 274 -10.90 -4.48 -23.61
C MET A 274 -11.54 -4.05 -24.93
N LYS A 275 -10.95 -3.08 -25.64
CA LYS A 275 -11.49 -2.60 -26.92
C LYS A 275 -11.14 -3.48 -28.11
N LYS A 276 -9.95 -4.10 -28.12
CA LYS A 276 -9.44 -4.80 -29.31
C LYS A 276 -9.38 -6.33 -29.19
N GLN A 277 -9.26 -6.89 -27.99
CA GLN A 277 -8.96 -8.32 -27.79
C GLN A 277 -9.85 -8.94 -26.69
N LEU A 278 -11.16 -8.69 -26.75
CA LEU A 278 -12.11 -9.27 -25.81
C LEU A 278 -12.38 -10.75 -26.15
N ASN A 279 -11.56 -11.65 -25.61
CA ASN A 279 -11.78 -13.10 -25.73
C ASN A 279 -12.63 -13.59 -24.54
N LEU A 280 -13.95 -13.64 -24.72
CA LEU A 280 -14.91 -14.15 -23.73
C LEU A 280 -15.06 -15.69 -23.74
N ASP A 281 -14.31 -16.40 -24.59
CA ASP A 281 -14.32 -17.88 -24.69
C ASP A 281 -13.68 -18.60 -23.49
#